data_AF-A0A935ZGM9-F1
#
_entry.id   AF-A0A935ZGM9-F1
#
_cell.length_a   1.000
_cell.length_b   1.000
_cell.length_c   1.000
_cell.angle_alpha   90.00
_cell.angle_beta   90.00
_cell.angle_gamma   90.00
#
_symmetry.space_group_name_H-M   'P 1'
#
loop_
_entity.id
_entity.type
_entity.pdbx_description
1 polymer ?
#
loop_
_entity_poly.entity_id
_entity_poly.type
_entity_poly.pdbx_seq_one_letter_code
_entity_poly.pdbx_strand_id
1 'polypeptide(L)'
;MDLGLQCHVCGQLNSMSAPSCSRCGTVLQPLAAPQPAVTPTGASQTVMASSSPSVNTAVRDAPGVQPRFDPATGQPLAGPEHGEPQAKTMFFGALQQQAVIPRLVVIKGEGGDGNTYHLQGTTTIIGRAEGEITFVEDPFLSPAHARFTSQNGRLFVQDMGSENGVFLRIKKPTPLRNGTYMLVGEQLLRLDRAPFSDGAPSTAGTYFYGSPRPNGSFRVVQCLAGGGEGRVASSDGNSLAMGREGNTLNFPDDRFISGHHARLDASSDGEDVLLTDTGSRNGTFVRIEGAQELFHGDYLFVGQQLLRVEIA
;
A
#
# COMPACT_ATOMS: atom_id res chain seq x y z
N MET A 1 -26.65 -40.88 -7.69
CA MET A 1 -26.27 -39.46 -7.60
C MET A 1 -26.92 -38.95 -6.33
N ASP A 2 -26.15 -38.92 -5.23
CA ASP A 2 -26.66 -38.47 -3.95
C ASP A 2 -26.80 -36.94 -3.97
N LEU A 3 -28.04 -36.48 -3.93
CA LEU A 3 -28.38 -35.06 -3.84
C LEU A 3 -28.03 -34.56 -2.43
N GLY A 4 -27.21 -33.51 -2.34
CA GLY A 4 -26.77 -32.92 -1.08
C GLY A 4 -26.51 -31.42 -1.20
N LEU A 5 -26.52 -30.73 -0.06
CA LEU A 5 -26.23 -29.30 0.05
C LEU A 5 -24.73 -29.09 0.07
N GLN A 6 -24.20 -28.42 -0.95
CA GLN A 6 -22.80 -28.02 -0.97
C GLN A 6 -22.61 -26.78 -0.08
N CYS A 7 -21.66 -26.85 0.85
CA CYS A 7 -21.29 -25.72 1.68
C CYS A 7 -20.64 -24.62 0.84
N HIS A 8 -21.17 -23.40 0.92
CA HIS A 8 -20.66 -22.23 0.19
C HIS A 8 -19.28 -21.75 0.68
N VAL A 9 -18.84 -22.18 1.88
CA VAL A 9 -17.55 -21.77 2.46
C VAL A 9 -16.44 -22.76 2.14
N CYS A 10 -16.67 -24.06 2.35
CA CYS A 10 -15.62 -25.08 2.22
C CYS A 10 -15.84 -26.11 1.10
N GLY A 11 -16.95 -26.00 0.36
CA GLY A 11 -17.28 -26.89 -0.75
C GLY A 11 -17.71 -28.31 -0.37
N GLN A 12 -17.78 -28.64 0.93
CA GLN A 12 -18.20 -29.96 1.42
C GLN A 12 -19.66 -30.24 1.05
N LEU A 13 -19.95 -31.44 0.51
CA LEU A 13 -21.33 -31.92 0.37
C LEU A 13 -21.88 -32.38 1.74
N ASN A 14 -23.06 -31.89 2.08
CA ASN A 14 -23.79 -32.22 3.31
C ASN A 14 -25.16 -32.79 2.96
N SER A 15 -25.79 -33.51 3.89
CA SER A 15 -27.16 -34.01 3.72
C SER A 15 -28.15 -32.85 3.52
N MET A 16 -29.22 -33.08 2.74
CA MET A 16 -30.22 -32.05 2.40
C MET A 16 -30.95 -31.41 3.60
N SER A 17 -30.89 -32.05 4.79
CA SER A 17 -31.47 -31.54 6.04
C SER A 17 -30.43 -31.03 7.04
N ALA A 18 -29.15 -30.97 6.66
CA ALA A 18 -28.09 -30.53 7.58
C ALA A 18 -28.23 -29.03 7.87
N PRO A 19 -28.43 -28.62 9.14
CA PRO A 19 -28.57 -27.19 9.49
C PRO A 19 -27.24 -26.45 9.42
N SER A 20 -26.11 -27.16 9.45
CA SER A 20 -24.76 -26.64 9.35
C SER A 20 -23.81 -27.62 8.66
N CYS A 21 -22.69 -27.10 8.17
CA CYS A 21 -21.69 -27.89 7.49
C CYS A 21 -20.89 -28.77 8.45
N SER A 22 -20.79 -30.07 8.14
CA SER A 22 -20.04 -31.05 8.92
C SER A 22 -18.54 -30.81 9.00
N ARG A 23 -17.99 -29.97 8.10
CA ARG A 23 -16.55 -29.69 8.01
C ARG A 23 -16.15 -28.37 8.65
N CYS A 24 -16.89 -27.29 8.42
CA CYS A 24 -16.51 -25.95 8.87
C CYS A 24 -17.53 -25.29 9.82
N GLY A 25 -18.64 -25.96 10.13
CA GLY A 25 -19.66 -25.47 11.06
C GLY A 25 -20.57 -24.36 10.52
N THR A 26 -20.35 -23.87 9.29
CA THR A 26 -21.17 -22.82 8.68
C THR A 26 -22.62 -23.26 8.53
N VAL A 27 -23.56 -22.39 8.93
CA VAL A 27 -25.01 -22.62 8.80
C VAL A 27 -25.41 -22.76 7.32
N LEU A 28 -26.15 -23.81 7.00
CA LEU A 28 -26.68 -24.12 5.67
C LEU A 28 -28.17 -23.78 5.65
N GLN A 29 -28.53 -22.51 5.83
CA GLN A 29 -29.92 -22.08 5.91
C GLN A 29 -30.54 -21.86 4.51
N PRO A 30 -31.79 -22.30 4.28
CA PRO A 30 -32.64 -21.76 3.23
C PRO A 30 -33.27 -20.45 3.72
N LEU A 31 -33.01 -19.35 3.01
CA LEU A 31 -33.60 -18.04 3.28
C LEU A 31 -35.11 -18.08 2.97
N ALA A 32 -35.94 -17.71 3.94
CA ALA A 32 -37.37 -17.46 3.73
C ALA A 32 -37.58 -16.33 2.70
N ALA A 33 -38.65 -16.47 1.91
CA ALA A 33 -38.94 -15.66 0.72
C ALA A 33 -39.00 -14.13 0.97
N PRO A 34 -38.52 -13.30 0.03
CA PRO A 34 -38.71 -11.86 0.09
C PRO A 34 -40.13 -11.46 -0.33
N GLN A 35 -40.74 -10.54 0.43
CA GLN A 35 -41.95 -9.83 0.03
C GLN A 35 -41.63 -8.69 -0.97
N PRO A 36 -42.55 -8.33 -1.89
CA PRO A 36 -42.29 -7.33 -2.92
C PRO A 36 -42.56 -5.91 -2.41
N ALA A 37 -41.70 -4.95 -2.77
CA ALA A 37 -41.92 -3.54 -2.53
C ALA A 37 -41.73 -2.70 -3.81
N VAL A 38 -42.89 -2.34 -4.39
CA VAL A 38 -43.34 -1.04 -4.89
C VAL A 38 -42.35 -0.09 -5.60
N THR A 39 -42.63 0.16 -6.87
CA THR A 39 -42.23 1.34 -7.67
C THR A 39 -42.88 2.64 -7.20
N PRO A 40 -42.21 3.79 -7.36
CA PRO A 40 -42.85 4.85 -8.15
C PRO A 40 -41.91 5.61 -9.12
N THR A 41 -42.44 5.80 -10.33
CA THR A 41 -42.57 7.06 -11.09
C THR A 41 -41.35 7.95 -11.34
N GLY A 42 -40.94 8.02 -12.61
CA GLY A 42 -40.11 9.09 -13.18
C GLY A 42 -40.40 9.24 -14.66
N ALA A 43 -40.96 10.40 -15.05
CA ALA A 43 -41.54 10.69 -16.34
C ALA A 43 -40.52 10.94 -17.47
N SER A 44 -41.00 10.68 -18.69
CA SER A 44 -40.42 11.00 -19.99
C SER A 44 -39.84 12.41 -20.13
N GLN A 45 -38.78 12.54 -20.94
CA GLN A 45 -38.81 13.45 -22.08
C GLN A 45 -37.80 13.06 -23.18
N THR A 46 -38.19 13.38 -24.41
CA THR A 46 -37.71 12.90 -25.70
C THR A 46 -36.83 13.95 -26.39
N VAL A 47 -35.68 13.49 -26.93
CA VAL A 47 -34.98 13.78 -28.21
C VAL A 47 -35.21 15.10 -28.99
N MET A 48 -34.11 15.55 -29.62
CA MET A 48 -33.90 16.39 -30.84
C MET A 48 -33.31 17.79 -30.53
N ALA A 49 -32.44 18.45 -31.31
CA ALA A 49 -31.49 18.14 -32.38
C ALA A 49 -30.74 19.47 -32.72
N SER A 50 -29.53 19.34 -33.28
CA SER A 50 -28.92 20.17 -34.33
C SER A 50 -28.45 21.63 -34.10
N SER A 51 -27.16 21.80 -34.46
CA SER A 51 -26.55 22.80 -35.36
C SER A 51 -26.25 24.23 -34.88
N SER A 52 -24.94 24.53 -34.96
CA SER A 52 -24.31 25.85 -35.08
C SER A 52 -24.81 26.63 -36.30
N PRO A 53 -24.58 27.95 -36.35
CA PRO A 53 -23.61 28.42 -37.33
C PRO A 53 -22.70 29.57 -36.87
N SER A 54 -21.51 29.57 -37.48
CA SER A 54 -20.49 30.62 -37.47
C SER A 54 -20.91 31.81 -38.33
N VAL A 55 -20.63 33.04 -37.88
CA VAL A 55 -20.86 34.28 -38.64
C VAL A 55 -19.51 34.88 -39.06
N ASN A 56 -19.42 35.21 -40.35
CA ASN A 56 -18.28 35.86 -41.00
C ASN A 56 -18.14 37.34 -40.63
N THR A 57 -16.88 37.70 -40.45
CA THR A 57 -16.16 38.95 -40.72
C THR A 57 -16.87 40.07 -41.49
N ALA A 58 -16.84 41.27 -40.89
CA ALA A 58 -16.79 42.55 -41.59
C ALA A 58 -15.80 43.49 -40.86
N VAL A 59 -14.85 44.02 -41.63
CA VAL A 59 -13.80 44.97 -41.24
C VAL A 59 -14.37 46.40 -41.21
N ARG A 60 -14.07 47.18 -40.15
CA ARG A 60 -13.94 48.65 -40.19
C ARG A 60 -12.98 49.15 -39.10
N ASP A 61 -12.16 50.11 -39.50
CA ASP A 61 -11.01 50.74 -38.82
C ASP A 61 -11.28 51.52 -37.52
N ALA A 62 -10.30 51.48 -36.61
CA ALA A 62 -9.68 52.61 -35.85
C ALA A 62 -8.72 52.05 -34.76
N PRO A 63 -7.86 52.88 -34.10
CA PRO A 63 -6.69 53.59 -34.59
C PRO A 63 -5.35 53.04 -34.03
N GLY A 64 -4.25 53.53 -34.63
CA GLY A 64 -2.86 53.09 -34.53
C GLY A 64 -2.28 52.70 -33.15
N VAL A 65 -1.57 51.58 -33.15
CA VAL A 65 -0.48 51.27 -32.21
C VAL A 65 0.82 51.34 -33.02
N GLN A 66 1.71 52.27 -32.66
CA GLN A 66 3.03 52.35 -33.28
C GLN A 66 3.93 51.18 -32.82
N PRO A 67 4.74 50.58 -33.71
CA PRO A 67 5.64 49.50 -33.32
C PRO A 67 6.76 50.02 -32.41
N ARG A 68 7.12 49.22 -31.39
CA ARG A 68 8.16 49.52 -30.39
C ARG A 68 9.61 49.45 -30.91
N PHE A 69 9.79 49.21 -32.21
CA PHE A 69 11.09 49.00 -32.86
C PHE A 69 11.05 49.60 -34.28
N ASP A 70 12.19 50.14 -34.72
CA ASP A 70 12.34 50.64 -36.10
C ASP A 70 12.46 49.45 -37.08
N PRO A 71 11.53 49.30 -38.05
CA PRO A 71 11.52 48.17 -38.98
C PRO A 71 12.67 48.16 -40.00
N ALA A 72 13.45 49.24 -40.13
CA ALA A 72 14.61 49.28 -41.03
C ALA A 72 15.92 48.82 -40.36
N THR A 73 16.03 48.89 -39.02
CA THR A 73 17.31 48.68 -38.30
C THR A 73 17.21 47.76 -37.07
N GLY A 74 16.01 47.46 -36.58
CA GLY A 74 15.78 46.46 -35.52
C GLY A 74 16.14 46.87 -34.09
N GLN A 75 16.37 48.16 -33.81
CA GLN A 75 16.68 48.64 -32.45
C GLN A 75 15.46 49.21 -31.70
N PRO A 76 15.38 49.08 -30.36
CA PRO A 76 14.31 49.64 -29.53
C PRO A 76 14.44 51.16 -29.35
N LEU A 77 13.31 51.87 -29.41
CA LEU A 77 13.22 53.32 -29.14
C LEU A 77 13.29 53.58 -27.61
N ALA A 78 14.24 54.41 -27.18
CA ALA A 78 14.51 54.72 -25.77
C ALA A 78 13.41 55.62 -25.13
N GLY A 79 13.01 55.30 -23.90
CA GLY A 79 12.12 56.11 -23.05
C GLY A 79 12.89 56.92 -21.97
N PRO A 80 12.25 57.92 -21.34
CA PRO A 80 12.94 59.02 -20.65
C PRO A 80 13.36 58.71 -19.19
N GLU A 81 14.36 59.47 -18.73
CA GLU A 81 15.07 59.33 -17.44
C GLU A 81 14.43 60.09 -16.24
N HIS A 82 14.46 59.40 -15.09
CA HIS A 82 14.54 59.75 -13.64
C HIS A 82 14.05 61.07 -12.99
N GLY A 83 13.39 60.88 -11.82
CA GLY A 83 13.34 61.83 -10.67
C GLY A 83 12.79 61.16 -9.38
N GLU A 84 13.63 61.02 -8.34
CA GLU A 84 13.45 60.41 -7.00
C GLU A 84 12.69 61.28 -5.95
N PRO A 85 12.49 60.89 -4.65
CA PRO A 85 12.49 59.57 -3.97
C PRO A 85 11.29 59.39 -3.00
N GLN A 86 11.00 58.15 -2.53
CA GLN A 86 10.82 57.79 -1.10
C GLN A 86 10.16 56.41 -0.88
N ALA A 87 10.59 55.80 0.23
CA ALA A 87 10.04 54.61 0.88
C ALA A 87 10.10 53.31 0.08
N LYS A 88 11.20 52.56 0.26
CA LYS A 88 11.23 51.12 0.07
C LYS A 88 10.26 50.49 1.09
N THR A 89 8.99 50.34 0.72
CA THR A 89 8.10 49.36 1.34
C THR A 89 8.68 48.01 0.98
N MET A 90 9.40 47.40 1.92
CA MET A 90 9.80 46.00 1.86
C MET A 90 8.51 45.19 1.78
N PHE A 91 8.13 44.80 0.56
CA PHE A 91 7.10 43.81 0.33
C PHE A 91 7.67 42.48 0.81
N PHE A 92 7.58 42.23 2.11
CA PHE A 92 7.65 40.88 2.65
C PHE A 92 6.39 40.16 2.17
N GLY A 93 6.39 39.79 0.89
CA GLY A 93 5.60 38.67 0.41
C GLY A 93 6.14 37.44 1.12
N ALA A 94 5.73 37.27 2.38
CA ALA A 94 5.63 35.94 2.95
C ALA A 94 4.76 35.19 1.95
N LEU A 95 5.42 34.39 1.10
CA LEU A 95 4.80 33.27 0.42
C LEU A 95 4.12 32.50 1.54
N GLN A 96 2.84 32.76 1.73
CA GLN A 96 1.99 31.98 2.59
C GLN A 96 1.93 30.64 1.88
N GLN A 97 2.92 29.78 2.17
CA GLN A 97 2.92 28.39 1.76
C GLN A 97 1.57 27.87 2.22
N GLN A 98 0.64 27.69 1.28
CA GLN A 98 -0.62 27.05 1.58
C GLN A 98 -0.25 25.73 2.25
N ALA A 99 -0.78 25.52 3.45
CA ALA A 99 -0.49 24.32 4.19
C ALA A 99 -0.93 23.12 3.33
N VAL A 100 0.05 22.37 2.82
CA VAL A 100 -0.19 21.14 2.07
C VAL A 100 -0.82 20.16 3.05
N ILE A 101 -2.09 19.81 2.84
CA ILE A 101 -2.82 18.86 3.67
C ILE A 101 -2.60 17.46 3.08
N PRO A 102 -1.86 16.57 3.76
CA PRO A 102 -1.64 15.22 3.27
C PRO A 102 -2.96 14.45 3.16
N ARG A 103 -3.02 13.52 2.22
CA ARG A 103 -4.18 12.66 1.99
C ARG A 103 -3.75 11.20 1.99
N LEU A 104 -4.64 10.34 2.49
CA LEU A 104 -4.54 8.90 2.37
C LEU A 104 -5.62 8.42 1.42
N VAL A 105 -5.20 7.81 0.31
CA VAL A 105 -6.10 7.25 -0.70
C VAL A 105 -6.12 5.74 -0.54
N VAL A 106 -7.28 5.17 -0.26
CA VAL A 106 -7.44 3.70 -0.21
C VAL A 106 -7.32 3.16 -1.63
N ILE A 107 -6.58 2.08 -1.84
CA ILE A 107 -6.40 1.46 -3.15
C ILE A 107 -7.20 0.16 -3.19
N LYS A 108 -8.11 0.03 -4.15
CA LYS A 108 -8.91 -1.19 -4.34
C LYS A 108 -8.28 -2.10 -5.41
N GLY A 109 -8.37 -3.41 -5.20
CA GLY A 109 -7.69 -4.42 -6.02
C GLY A 109 -8.08 -4.43 -7.52
N GLU A 110 -9.31 -4.02 -7.87
CA GLU A 110 -9.80 -4.07 -9.26
C GLU A 110 -9.81 -2.70 -9.97
N GLY A 111 -8.77 -1.89 -9.72
CA GLY A 111 -8.40 -0.79 -10.63
C GLY A 111 -9.02 0.57 -10.33
N GLY A 112 -9.26 0.88 -9.05
CA GLY A 112 -9.72 2.21 -8.67
C GLY A 112 -9.23 2.66 -7.30
N ASP A 113 -9.09 3.98 -7.17
CA ASP A 113 -8.97 4.63 -5.88
C ASP A 113 -10.31 4.49 -5.14
N GLY A 114 -10.23 4.13 -3.86
CA GLY A 114 -11.34 4.09 -2.92
C GLY A 114 -11.52 5.45 -2.23
N ASN A 115 -11.88 5.40 -0.96
CA ASN A 115 -12.06 6.62 -0.17
C ASN A 115 -10.74 7.38 -0.04
N THR A 116 -10.83 8.70 -0.09
CA THR A 116 -9.72 9.60 0.20
C THR A 116 -9.97 10.30 1.52
N TYR A 117 -9.00 10.25 2.42
CA TYR A 117 -9.06 10.86 3.75
C TYR A 117 -8.04 12.00 3.85
N HIS A 118 -8.52 13.20 4.20
CA HIS A 118 -7.68 14.37 4.39
C HIS A 118 -7.17 14.43 5.84
N LEU A 119 -5.85 14.47 6.02
CA LEU A 119 -5.22 14.54 7.35
C LEU A 119 -5.16 16.00 7.82
N GLN A 120 -6.32 16.56 8.17
CA GLN A 120 -6.47 17.98 8.53
C GLN A 120 -5.88 18.33 9.90
N GLY A 121 -5.79 17.37 10.82
CA GLY A 121 -5.22 17.56 12.15
C GLY A 121 -3.71 17.33 12.21
N THR A 122 -3.09 17.78 13.32
CA THR A 122 -1.69 17.44 13.63
C THR A 122 -1.49 15.94 13.80
N THR A 123 -2.51 15.26 14.33
CA THR A 123 -2.52 13.82 14.54
C THR A 123 -3.82 13.25 13.97
N THR A 124 -3.73 12.09 13.33
CA THR A 124 -4.88 11.31 12.87
C THR A 124 -4.63 9.85 13.17
N ILE A 125 -5.58 9.19 13.82
CA ILE A 125 -5.51 7.78 14.18
C ILE A 125 -6.39 6.99 13.20
N ILE A 126 -5.84 5.87 12.74
CA ILE A 126 -6.56 4.87 11.96
C ILE A 126 -6.70 3.61 12.80
N GLY A 127 -7.90 3.04 12.81
CA GLY A 127 -8.18 1.81 13.54
C GLY A 127 -9.45 1.12 13.08
N ARG A 128 -9.78 0.00 13.74
CA ARG A 128 -11.04 -0.71 13.49
C ARG A 128 -12.24 -0.01 14.13
N ALA A 129 -12.04 0.51 15.35
CA ALA A 129 -13.13 1.05 16.18
C ALA A 129 -12.81 2.41 16.80
N GLU A 130 -11.54 2.79 16.88
CA GLU A 130 -11.06 4.04 17.48
C GLU A 130 -10.28 4.87 16.45
N GLY A 131 -10.27 6.18 16.66
CA GLY A 131 -9.61 7.15 15.78
C GLY A 131 -10.58 7.88 14.84
N GLU A 132 -10.05 8.85 14.10
CA GLU A 132 -10.81 9.67 13.16
C GLU A 132 -11.14 8.93 11.87
N ILE A 133 -10.34 7.93 11.49
CA ILE A 133 -10.59 7.07 10.32
C ILE A 133 -10.78 5.63 10.82
N THR A 134 -11.98 5.10 10.62
CA THR A 134 -12.31 3.74 11.05
C THR A 134 -12.68 2.84 9.89
N PHE A 135 -12.17 1.60 9.91
CA PHE A 135 -12.57 0.53 8.98
C PHE A 135 -13.16 -0.62 9.79
N VAL A 136 -14.44 -0.49 10.16
CA VAL A 136 -15.13 -1.40 11.08
C VAL A 136 -15.20 -2.84 10.56
N GLU A 137 -15.28 -3.01 9.24
CA GLU A 137 -15.40 -4.30 8.57
C GLU A 137 -14.07 -5.05 8.41
N ASP A 138 -12.93 -4.43 8.75
CA ASP A 138 -11.61 -5.06 8.60
C ASP A 138 -11.16 -5.70 9.93
N PRO A 139 -11.24 -7.04 10.05
CA PRO A 139 -10.88 -7.73 11.29
C PRO A 139 -9.37 -7.77 11.53
N PHE A 140 -8.53 -7.38 10.57
CA PHE A 140 -7.08 -7.34 10.72
C PHE A 140 -6.58 -6.03 11.32
N LEU A 141 -7.48 -5.07 11.58
CA LEU A 141 -7.18 -3.87 12.31
C LEU A 141 -7.44 -4.04 13.83
N SER A 142 -6.46 -3.67 14.64
CA SER A 142 -6.64 -3.34 16.06
C SER A 142 -7.61 -2.16 16.26
N PRO A 143 -8.24 -2.01 17.44
CA PRO A 143 -9.15 -0.90 17.74
C PRO A 143 -8.57 0.48 17.38
N ALA A 144 -7.36 0.78 17.87
CA ALA A 144 -6.47 1.86 17.41
C ALA A 144 -5.19 1.22 16.85
N HIS A 145 -4.91 1.39 15.56
CA HIS A 145 -3.88 0.61 14.87
C HIS A 145 -2.64 1.43 14.54
N ALA A 146 -2.83 2.58 13.89
CA ALA A 146 -1.74 3.41 13.42
C ALA A 146 -2.03 4.89 13.70
N ARG A 147 -0.99 5.63 14.06
CA ARG A 147 -1.02 7.08 14.22
C ARG A 147 -0.26 7.74 13.09
N PHE A 148 -0.92 8.68 12.43
CA PHE A 148 -0.30 9.60 11.49
C PHE A 148 -0.10 10.94 12.16
N THR A 149 1.08 11.54 11.99
CA THR A 149 1.41 12.85 12.55
C THR A 149 1.96 13.76 11.47
N SER A 150 1.29 14.89 11.26
CA SER A 150 1.69 15.96 10.35
C SER A 150 2.40 17.04 11.14
N GLN A 151 3.73 17.16 10.99
CA GLN A 151 4.53 18.17 11.68
C GLN A 151 5.56 18.78 10.74
N ASN A 152 5.64 20.13 10.71
CA ASN A 152 6.61 20.86 9.90
C ASN A 152 6.59 20.49 8.41
N GLY A 153 5.40 20.24 7.84
CA GLY A 153 5.24 19.82 6.44
C GLY A 153 5.67 18.37 6.15
N ARG A 154 5.99 17.58 7.17
CA ARG A 154 6.37 16.17 7.05
C ARG A 154 5.26 15.30 7.64
N LEU A 155 5.03 14.15 7.02
CA LEU A 155 4.07 13.15 7.49
C LEU A 155 4.83 11.96 8.07
N PHE A 156 4.43 11.53 9.25
CA PHE A 156 4.96 10.33 9.90
C PHE A 156 3.84 9.34 10.17
N VAL A 157 4.15 8.06 10.10
CA VAL A 157 3.29 6.97 10.59
C VAL A 157 3.99 6.23 11.71
N GLN A 158 3.24 5.84 12.72
CA GLN A 158 3.70 5.02 13.82
C GLN A 158 2.67 3.93 14.11
N ASP A 159 3.12 2.69 14.20
CA ASP A 159 2.31 1.60 14.71
C ASP A 159 1.99 1.80 16.19
N MET A 160 0.72 1.65 16.59
CA MET A 160 0.26 1.88 17.97
C MET A 160 0.31 0.62 18.84
N GLY A 161 1.19 -0.34 18.53
CA GLY A 161 1.24 -1.64 19.20
C GLY A 161 0.16 -2.58 18.68
N SER A 162 -0.12 -2.50 17.38
CA SER A 162 -1.16 -3.33 16.75
C SER A 162 -0.70 -4.79 16.63
N GLU A 163 -1.65 -5.73 16.61
CA GLU A 163 -1.33 -7.16 16.48
C GLU A 163 -0.63 -7.46 15.15
N ASN A 164 -1.17 -6.93 14.04
CA ASN A 164 -0.69 -7.24 12.70
C ASN A 164 0.42 -6.30 12.22
N GLY A 165 0.51 -5.08 12.77
CA GLY A 165 1.51 -4.10 12.38
C GLY A 165 1.15 -3.31 11.12
N VAL A 166 1.93 -2.26 10.89
CA VAL A 166 1.91 -1.45 9.66
C VAL A 166 3.05 -1.92 8.74
N PHE A 167 2.76 -2.14 7.46
CA PHE A 167 3.77 -2.55 6.47
C PHE A 167 3.96 -1.46 5.43
N LEU A 168 5.20 -1.01 5.23
CA LEU A 168 5.54 0.02 4.25
C LEU A 168 6.20 -0.62 3.03
N ARG A 169 5.81 -0.20 1.82
CA ARG A 169 6.41 -0.66 0.57
C ARG A 169 7.85 -0.16 0.48
N ILE A 170 8.79 -1.06 0.19
CA ILE A 170 10.18 -0.67 0.00
C ILE A 170 10.38 -0.05 -1.39
N LYS A 171 11.18 1.02 -1.45
CA LYS A 171 11.56 1.71 -2.71
C LYS A 171 13.02 1.49 -3.09
N LYS A 172 13.81 0.93 -2.18
CA LYS A 172 15.24 0.66 -2.30
C LYS A 172 15.62 -0.55 -1.44
N PRO A 173 16.78 -1.17 -1.66
CA PRO A 173 17.28 -2.20 -0.77
C PRO A 173 17.24 -1.74 0.69
N THR A 174 16.62 -2.55 1.56
CA THR A 174 16.27 -2.17 2.93
C THR A 174 16.82 -3.19 3.92
N PRO A 175 17.66 -2.78 4.89
CA PRO A 175 18.24 -3.70 5.87
C PRO A 175 17.15 -4.22 6.82
N LEU A 176 17.18 -5.52 7.08
CA LEU A 176 16.24 -6.19 7.98
C LEU A 176 16.95 -6.70 9.24
N ARG A 177 16.28 -6.54 10.37
CA ARG A 177 16.70 -7.12 11.64
C ARG A 177 16.17 -8.54 11.76
N ASN A 178 16.79 -9.31 12.66
CA ASN A 178 16.25 -10.62 13.02
C ASN A 178 14.82 -10.46 13.57
N GLY A 179 13.89 -11.30 13.11
CA GLY A 179 12.48 -11.25 13.51
C GLY A 179 11.64 -10.25 12.75
N THR A 180 12.22 -9.41 11.88
CA THR A 180 11.44 -8.49 11.04
C THR A 180 10.54 -9.25 10.07
N TYR A 181 9.31 -8.77 9.93
CA TYR A 181 8.31 -9.31 9.02
C TYR A 181 8.31 -8.57 7.69
N MET A 182 8.02 -9.30 6.62
CA MET A 182 7.92 -8.79 5.26
C MET A 182 6.75 -9.45 4.53
N LEU A 183 6.09 -8.69 3.66
CA LEU A 183 5.05 -9.19 2.77
C LEU A 183 5.60 -9.27 1.34
N VAL A 184 5.41 -10.44 0.74
CA VAL A 184 5.73 -10.74 -0.67
C VAL A 184 4.47 -11.38 -1.25
N GLY A 185 3.73 -10.66 -2.10
CA GLY A 185 2.38 -11.09 -2.51
C GLY A 185 1.44 -11.27 -1.31
N GLU A 186 0.81 -12.43 -1.17
CA GLU A 186 -0.04 -12.78 -0.01
C GLU A 186 0.75 -13.47 1.13
N GLN A 187 2.07 -13.58 0.99
CA GLN A 187 2.91 -14.31 1.92
C GLN A 187 3.46 -13.40 3.00
N LEU A 188 3.07 -13.64 4.25
CA LEU A 188 3.74 -13.08 5.41
C LEU A 188 4.95 -13.94 5.75
N LEU A 189 6.13 -13.34 5.67
CA LEU A 189 7.41 -13.99 5.90
C LEU A 189 8.14 -13.28 7.03
N ARG A 190 8.90 -14.04 7.82
CA ARG A 190 9.74 -13.53 8.90
C ARG A 190 11.19 -13.93 8.67
N LEU A 191 12.10 -12.96 8.83
CA LEU A 191 13.53 -13.22 8.82
C LEU A 191 13.94 -13.88 10.15
N ASP A 192 14.68 -14.98 10.08
CA ASP A 192 15.24 -15.67 11.24
C ASP A 192 16.74 -15.88 11.04
N ARG A 193 17.54 -15.16 11.83
CA ARG A 193 19.00 -15.18 11.83
C ARG A 193 19.58 -15.97 13.00
N ALA A 194 18.79 -16.79 13.68
CA ALA A 194 19.33 -17.62 14.74
C ALA A 194 20.36 -18.59 14.13
N PRO A 195 21.54 -18.73 14.75
CA PRO A 195 22.60 -19.57 14.21
C PRO A 195 22.12 -21.02 14.15
N PHE A 196 22.44 -21.71 13.05
CA PHE A 196 22.28 -23.15 13.03
C PHE A 196 23.18 -23.76 14.13
N SER A 197 22.61 -24.67 14.91
CA SER A 197 23.27 -25.35 16.01
C SER A 197 23.18 -26.85 15.79
N ASP A 198 24.28 -27.57 16.02
CA ASP A 198 24.35 -29.03 15.92
C ASP A 198 23.72 -29.72 17.16
N GLY A 199 23.17 -28.91 18.08
CA GLY A 199 22.57 -29.37 19.33
C GLY A 199 23.61 -29.81 20.36
N ALA A 200 23.13 -30.35 21.46
CA ALA A 200 23.93 -30.96 22.52
C ALA A 200 23.42 -32.39 22.74
N PRO A 201 24.24 -33.30 23.31
CA PRO A 201 23.73 -34.59 23.73
C PRO A 201 22.61 -34.40 24.76
N SER A 202 21.68 -35.34 24.80
CA SER A 202 20.65 -35.39 25.84
C SER A 202 21.27 -35.51 27.25
N THR A 203 20.46 -35.36 28.28
CA THR A 203 20.90 -35.52 29.69
C THR A 203 21.57 -36.88 29.96
N ALA A 204 21.28 -37.90 29.15
CA ALA A 204 21.91 -39.22 29.23
C ALA A 204 23.23 -39.34 28.43
N GLY A 205 23.72 -38.27 27.81
CA GLY A 205 24.94 -38.26 26.99
C GLY A 205 24.73 -38.73 25.53
N THR A 206 23.49 -39.04 25.15
CA THR A 206 23.17 -39.55 23.80
C THR A 206 22.85 -38.42 22.84
N TYR A 207 23.53 -38.37 21.68
CA TYR A 207 23.22 -37.46 20.58
C TYR A 207 22.00 -37.93 19.79
N PHE A 208 21.23 -36.98 19.28
CA PHE A 208 20.15 -37.26 18.33
C PHE A 208 20.72 -37.59 16.95
N TYR A 209 20.04 -38.45 16.19
CA TYR A 209 20.31 -38.57 14.76
C TYR A 209 20.01 -37.23 14.07
N GLY A 210 20.87 -36.82 13.14
CA GLY A 210 20.77 -35.51 12.48
C GLY A 210 21.11 -35.56 11.00
N SER A 211 20.62 -34.57 10.26
CA SER A 211 21.02 -34.30 8.88
C SER A 211 22.19 -33.31 8.85
N PRO A 212 22.99 -33.27 7.76
CA PRO A 212 24.02 -32.24 7.59
C PRO A 212 23.45 -30.83 7.71
N ARG A 213 24.24 -29.91 8.29
CA ARG A 213 23.88 -28.51 8.42
C ARG A 213 23.69 -27.87 7.03
N PRO A 214 22.61 -27.11 6.81
CA PRO A 214 22.47 -26.31 5.60
C PRO A 214 23.61 -25.32 5.46
N ASN A 215 24.10 -25.13 4.24
CA ASN A 215 25.07 -24.07 3.94
C ASN A 215 24.35 -22.72 3.83
N GLY A 216 23.78 -22.23 4.93
CA GLY A 216 23.06 -20.96 4.98
C GLY A 216 23.50 -20.11 6.18
N SER A 217 23.36 -18.79 6.06
CA SER A 217 23.58 -17.83 7.14
C SER A 217 22.30 -17.35 7.81
N PHE A 218 21.14 -17.53 7.17
CA PHE A 218 19.83 -17.19 7.76
C PHE A 218 18.72 -18.10 7.23
N ARG A 219 17.52 -17.93 7.78
CA ARG A 219 16.30 -18.64 7.39
C ARG A 219 15.17 -17.62 7.17
N VAL A 220 14.23 -18.02 6.32
CA VAL A 220 12.95 -17.33 6.15
C VAL A 220 11.85 -18.28 6.59
N VAL A 221 11.01 -17.82 7.50
CA VAL A 221 9.88 -18.56 8.06
C VAL A 221 8.59 -18.00 7.48
N GLN A 222 7.77 -18.85 6.87
CA GLN A 222 6.42 -18.50 6.45
C GLN A 222 5.51 -18.43 7.67
N CYS A 223 4.79 -17.34 7.84
CA CYS A 223 3.82 -17.17 8.92
C CYS A 223 2.41 -17.42 8.37
N LEU A 224 1.73 -18.43 8.92
CA LEU A 224 0.41 -18.85 8.48
C LEU A 224 -0.69 -18.01 9.12
N ALA A 225 -1.84 -17.96 8.46
CA ALA A 225 -3.05 -17.41 9.06
C ALA A 225 -3.34 -18.12 10.40
N GLY A 226 -3.55 -17.33 11.47
CA GLY A 226 -3.70 -17.84 12.83
C GLY A 226 -2.39 -17.88 13.65
N GLY A 227 -1.26 -17.42 13.09
CA GLY A 227 -0.02 -17.20 13.85
C GLY A 227 0.92 -18.41 13.92
N GLY A 228 0.59 -19.51 13.26
CA GLY A 228 1.48 -20.68 13.15
C GLY A 228 2.66 -20.45 12.21
N GLU A 229 3.68 -21.30 12.34
CA GLU A 229 4.79 -21.34 11.39
C GLU A 229 4.53 -22.39 10.31
N GLY A 230 4.81 -22.00 9.06
CA GLY A 230 4.70 -22.85 7.88
C GLY A 230 6.07 -23.29 7.39
N ARG A 231 6.31 -23.14 6.10
CA ARG A 231 7.58 -23.52 5.48
C ARG A 231 8.73 -22.69 6.04
N VAL A 232 9.86 -23.34 6.25
CA VAL A 232 11.13 -22.71 6.61
C VAL A 232 12.13 -23.01 5.51
N ALA A 233 12.74 -21.97 4.94
CA ALA A 233 13.80 -22.10 3.94
C ALA A 233 15.09 -21.48 4.48
N SER A 234 16.19 -22.21 4.38
CA SER A 234 17.53 -21.67 4.66
C SER A 234 18.06 -20.95 3.43
N SER A 235 18.89 -19.93 3.63
CA SER A 235 19.63 -19.31 2.53
C SER A 235 20.60 -20.31 1.89
N ASP A 236 20.93 -20.08 0.62
CA ASP A 236 22.06 -20.73 -0.05
C ASP A 236 23.28 -19.79 0.03
N GLY A 237 24.26 -20.18 0.84
CA GLY A 237 25.28 -19.29 1.36
C GLY A 237 24.64 -18.07 2.02
N ASN A 238 24.86 -16.91 1.43
CA ASN A 238 24.38 -15.62 1.92
C ASN A 238 23.15 -15.09 1.18
N SER A 239 22.54 -15.87 0.31
CA SER A 239 21.46 -15.40 -0.56
C SER A 239 20.21 -16.28 -0.44
N LEU A 240 19.04 -15.65 -0.44
CA LEU A 240 17.76 -16.34 -0.58
C LEU A 240 16.86 -15.57 -1.53
N ALA A 241 16.50 -16.18 -2.65
CA ALA A 241 15.54 -15.60 -3.60
C ALA A 241 14.13 -16.11 -3.32
N MET A 242 13.14 -15.24 -3.53
CA MET A 242 11.71 -15.52 -3.38
C MET A 242 10.94 -15.10 -4.64
N GLY A 243 10.00 -15.94 -5.02
CA GLY A 243 9.14 -15.67 -6.17
C GLY A 243 8.23 -16.83 -6.51
N ARG A 244 7.59 -16.77 -7.67
CA ARG A 244 6.63 -17.80 -8.10
C ARG A 244 7.34 -19.04 -8.64
N GLU A 245 8.49 -18.88 -9.28
CA GLU A 245 9.21 -19.98 -9.94
C GLU A 245 10.73 -19.72 -10.02
N GLY A 246 11.54 -20.79 -9.93
CA GLY A 246 12.99 -20.72 -10.11
C GLY A 246 13.77 -20.04 -8.98
N ASN A 247 13.21 -19.95 -7.77
CA ASN A 247 13.85 -19.33 -6.60
C ASN A 247 14.20 -20.35 -5.51
N THR A 248 14.94 -19.92 -4.48
CA THR A 248 15.19 -20.74 -3.27
C THR A 248 13.88 -21.04 -2.53
N LEU A 249 12.98 -20.05 -2.44
CA LEU A 249 11.65 -20.20 -1.84
C LEU A 249 10.57 -19.83 -2.86
N ASN A 250 9.84 -20.83 -3.35
CA ASN A 250 8.81 -20.66 -4.39
C ASN A 250 7.38 -20.70 -3.85
N PHE A 251 6.53 -19.84 -4.42
CA PHE A 251 5.10 -19.74 -4.14
C PHE A 251 4.30 -19.82 -5.45
N PRO A 252 4.18 -21.01 -6.05
CA PRO A 252 3.62 -21.15 -7.41
C PRO A 252 2.16 -20.71 -7.53
N ASP A 253 1.37 -20.88 -6.46
CA ASP A 253 -0.07 -20.62 -6.45
C ASP A 253 -0.43 -19.16 -6.11
N ASP A 254 0.54 -18.36 -5.64
CA ASP A 254 0.31 -16.97 -5.27
C ASP A 254 0.43 -16.07 -6.52
N ARG A 255 -0.74 -15.70 -7.07
CA ARG A 255 -0.83 -14.85 -8.27
C ARG A 255 -0.32 -13.42 -8.06
N PHE A 256 -0.15 -12.98 -6.81
CA PHE A 256 0.37 -11.65 -6.49
C PHE A 256 1.90 -11.64 -6.42
N ILE A 257 2.53 -12.82 -6.51
CA ILE A 257 3.98 -12.96 -6.58
C ILE A 257 4.48 -13.01 -8.04
N SER A 258 5.48 -12.19 -8.35
CA SER A 258 6.19 -12.23 -9.64
C SER A 258 7.13 -13.44 -9.72
N GLY A 259 7.52 -13.86 -10.92
CA GLY A 259 8.42 -15.02 -11.12
C GLY A 259 9.67 -14.95 -10.23
N HIS A 260 10.35 -13.80 -10.28
CA HIS A 260 11.37 -13.37 -9.31
C HIS A 260 10.86 -12.08 -8.66
N HIS A 261 10.55 -12.11 -7.36
CA HIS A 261 9.85 -11.01 -6.69
C HIS A 261 10.77 -10.23 -5.76
N ALA A 262 11.48 -10.94 -4.88
CA ALA A 262 12.32 -10.34 -3.87
C ALA A 262 13.52 -11.24 -3.56
N ARG A 263 14.59 -10.63 -3.06
CA ARG A 263 15.82 -11.32 -2.68
C ARG A 263 16.33 -10.79 -1.34
N LEU A 264 16.84 -11.70 -0.52
CA LEU A 264 17.56 -11.39 0.71
C LEU A 264 19.03 -11.71 0.54
N ASP A 265 19.88 -10.78 0.97
CA ASP A 265 21.33 -10.88 0.91
C ASP A 265 21.95 -10.56 2.26
N ALA A 266 22.59 -11.55 2.87
CA ALA A 266 23.42 -11.32 4.04
C ALA A 266 24.71 -10.62 3.63
N SER A 267 25.05 -9.55 4.34
CA SER A 267 26.36 -8.90 4.27
C SER A 267 27.47 -9.90 4.63
N SER A 268 28.69 -9.65 4.14
CA SER A 268 29.86 -10.51 4.40
C SER A 268 30.25 -10.59 5.87
N ASP A 269 29.93 -9.56 6.67
CA ASP A 269 30.09 -9.57 8.12
C ASP A 269 28.96 -10.30 8.86
N GLY A 270 27.89 -10.66 8.13
CA GLY A 270 26.72 -11.33 8.68
C GLY A 270 25.88 -10.47 9.61
N GLU A 271 26.14 -9.16 9.71
CA GLU A 271 25.50 -8.23 10.65
C GLU A 271 24.17 -7.69 10.13
N ASP A 272 24.03 -7.58 8.81
CA ASP A 272 22.81 -7.12 8.15
C ASP A 272 22.35 -8.08 7.06
N VAL A 273 21.04 -8.21 6.89
CA VAL A 273 20.42 -8.88 5.75
C VAL A 273 19.63 -7.83 4.97
N LEU A 274 19.99 -7.64 3.71
CA LEU A 274 19.39 -6.64 2.84
C LEU A 274 18.27 -7.25 2.02
N LEU A 275 17.06 -6.71 2.16
CA LEU A 275 15.91 -7.06 1.32
C LEU A 275 15.85 -6.17 0.10
N THR A 276 15.81 -6.78 -1.08
CA THR A 276 15.68 -6.11 -2.37
C THR A 276 14.44 -6.60 -3.10
N ASP A 277 13.54 -5.70 -3.48
CA ASP A 277 12.50 -5.97 -4.46
C ASP A 277 13.12 -6.00 -5.87
N THR A 278 12.88 -7.06 -6.64
CA THR A 278 13.53 -7.28 -7.94
C THR A 278 12.71 -6.73 -9.11
N GLY A 279 11.93 -5.67 -8.89
CA GLY A 279 11.02 -5.11 -9.90
C GLY A 279 9.70 -5.86 -9.96
N SER A 280 9.18 -6.27 -8.81
CA SER A 280 7.93 -6.99 -8.72
C SER A 280 6.73 -6.11 -9.12
N ARG A 281 5.66 -6.74 -9.63
CA ARG A 281 4.45 -6.01 -10.04
C ARG A 281 3.73 -5.34 -8.86
N ASN A 282 3.61 -6.06 -7.75
CA ASN A 282 2.80 -5.62 -6.60
C ASN A 282 3.63 -4.98 -5.48
N GLY A 283 4.96 -5.07 -5.56
CA GLY A 283 5.87 -4.54 -4.56
C GLY A 283 6.05 -5.48 -3.37
N THR A 284 7.17 -5.28 -2.69
CA THR A 284 7.52 -5.90 -1.42
C THR A 284 7.32 -4.91 -0.28
N PHE A 285 6.79 -5.36 0.85
CA PHE A 285 6.54 -4.51 2.01
C PHE A 285 7.26 -5.05 3.26
N VAL A 286 7.63 -4.14 4.16
CA VAL A 286 8.33 -4.47 5.42
C VAL A 286 7.55 -3.88 6.59
N ARG A 287 7.41 -4.66 7.66
CA ARG A 287 6.79 -4.17 8.90
C ARG A 287 7.66 -3.07 9.50
N ILE A 288 7.09 -1.90 9.74
CA ILE A 288 7.84 -0.77 10.29
C ILE A 288 8.11 -0.96 11.79
N GLU A 289 9.21 -0.38 12.26
CA GLU A 289 9.55 -0.28 13.68
C GLU A 289 9.63 1.21 14.06
N GLY A 290 8.92 1.61 15.10
CA GLY A 290 8.87 3.00 15.53
C GLY A 290 8.15 3.92 14.54
N ALA A 291 8.48 5.21 14.59
CA ALA A 291 7.90 6.21 13.70
C ALA A 291 8.70 6.28 12.38
N GLN A 292 7.98 6.21 11.26
CA GLN A 292 8.55 6.26 9.92
C GLN A 292 8.02 7.49 9.17
N GLU A 293 8.93 8.25 8.57
CA GLU A 293 8.56 9.34 7.67
C GLU A 293 8.00 8.77 6.36
N LEU A 294 6.90 9.38 5.90
CA LEU A 294 6.20 9.08 4.66
C LEU A 294 6.38 10.20 3.65
N PHE A 295 6.48 9.82 2.39
CA PHE A 295 6.63 10.71 1.24
C PHE A 295 5.45 10.56 0.27
N HIS A 296 5.25 11.55 -0.59
CA HIS A 296 4.29 11.45 -1.68
C HIS A 296 4.57 10.19 -2.52
N GLY A 297 3.52 9.42 -2.81
CA GLY A 297 3.58 8.19 -3.58
C GLY A 297 3.94 6.94 -2.75
N ASP A 298 4.11 7.05 -1.43
CA ASP A 298 4.31 5.88 -0.58
C ASP A 298 3.05 5.02 -0.46
N TYR A 299 3.26 3.72 -0.37
CA TYR A 299 2.21 2.73 -0.19
C TYR A 299 2.43 1.98 1.11
N LEU A 300 1.38 1.82 1.91
CA LEU A 300 1.43 1.08 3.16
C LEU A 300 0.15 0.28 3.40
N PHE A 301 0.31 -0.86 4.05
CA PHE A 301 -0.79 -1.64 4.60
C PHE A 301 -1.03 -1.29 6.06
N VAL A 302 -2.31 -1.16 6.40
CA VAL A 302 -2.82 -1.12 7.77
C VAL A 302 -4.01 -2.09 7.80
N GLY A 303 -3.88 -3.23 8.48
CA GLY A 303 -4.82 -4.34 8.31
C GLY A 303 -4.80 -4.86 6.87
N GLN A 304 -5.97 -4.98 6.22
CA GLN A 304 -6.08 -5.31 4.79
C GLN A 304 -6.15 -4.07 3.90
N GLN A 305 -6.14 -2.86 4.46
CA GLN A 305 -6.24 -1.62 3.70
C GLN A 305 -4.89 -1.25 3.10
N LEU A 306 -4.80 -1.25 1.77
CA LEU A 306 -3.68 -0.64 1.05
C LEU A 306 -3.95 0.86 0.91
N LEU A 307 -3.08 1.69 1.48
CA LEU A 307 -3.17 3.14 1.43
C LEU A 307 -2.04 3.69 0.56
N ARG A 308 -2.36 4.69 -0.28
CA ARG A 308 -1.39 5.54 -0.99
C ARG A 308 -1.34 6.91 -0.31
N VAL A 309 -0.13 7.40 -0.09
CA VAL A 309 0.14 8.71 0.50
C VAL A 309 0.20 9.76 -0.60
N GLU A 310 -0.56 10.84 -0.46
CA GLU A 310 -0.50 12.00 -1.35
C GLU A 310 -0.23 13.28 -0.56
N ILE A 311 0.93 13.89 -0.82
CA ILE A 311 1.33 15.19 -0.29
C ILE A 311 1.46 16.09 -1.51
N ALA A 312 0.50 16.99 -1.75
CA ALA A 312 0.45 17.89 -2.90
C ALA A 312 -0.14 19.25 -2.51
#